data_AF-A0A377BXS4-F1
#
_entry.id   AF-A0A377BXS4-F1
#
_cell.length_a   1.000
_cell.length_b   1.000
_cell.length_c   1.000
_cell.angle_alpha   90.00
_cell.angle_beta   90.00
_cell.angle_gamma   90.00
#
_symmetry.space_group_name_H-M   'P 1'
#
loop_
_entity.id
_entity.type
_entity.pdbx_description
1 polymer ?
#
loop_
_entity_poly.entity_id
_entity_poly.type
_entity_poly.pdbx_seq_one_letter_code
_entity_poly.pdbx_strand_id
1 'polypeptide(L)'
;MVERQVSAWLHGNFRYVAHSDWVSMDQISPWMGLAVIAAEDQKFPEHWGFDVASIEKALAHNERNENRIRGASTISQQTAKNLFLWMGVAGFEKGWKPD
;
A
#
# COMPACT_ATOMS: atom_id res chain seq x y z
N MET A 1 -6.97 -0.52 -3.75
CA MET A 1 -8.06 -0.13 -4.69
C MET A 1 -8.18 -1.11 -5.85
N VAL A 2 -7.08 -1.38 -6.57
CA VAL A 2 -7.05 -2.33 -7.68
C VAL A 2 -7.20 -3.80 -7.25
N GLU A 3 -6.63 -4.24 -6.12
CA GLU A 3 -6.91 -5.61 -5.61
C GLU A 3 -8.41 -5.87 -5.42
N ARG A 4 -9.13 -4.87 -4.92
CA ARG A 4 -10.60 -4.95 -4.76
C ARG A 4 -11.28 -4.97 -6.12
N GLN A 5 -10.74 -4.28 -7.13
CA GLN A 5 -11.27 -4.29 -8.49
C GLN A 5 -10.99 -5.59 -9.25
N VAL A 6 -9.77 -6.12 -9.16
CA VAL A 6 -9.39 -7.42 -9.71
C VAL A 6 -10.16 -8.54 -9.00
N SER A 7 -10.25 -8.50 -7.67
CA SER A 7 -11.09 -9.43 -6.92
C SER A 7 -12.55 -9.33 -7.34
N ALA A 8 -13.11 -8.13 -7.50
CA ALA A 8 -14.49 -7.96 -7.97
C ALA A 8 -14.70 -8.56 -9.38
N TRP A 9 -13.74 -8.42 -10.29
CA TRP A 9 -13.80 -9.05 -11.62
C TRP A 9 -13.71 -10.57 -11.56
N LEU A 10 -12.83 -11.13 -10.71
CA LEU A 10 -12.72 -12.58 -10.50
C LEU A 10 -14.00 -13.20 -9.94
N HIS A 11 -14.76 -12.44 -9.13
CA HIS A 11 -16.07 -12.86 -8.61
C HIS A 11 -17.24 -12.53 -9.57
N GLY A 12 -16.98 -12.14 -10.81
CA GLY A 12 -17.99 -11.88 -11.84
C GLY A 12 -18.68 -10.52 -11.76
N ASN A 13 -18.24 -9.62 -10.87
CA ASN A 13 -18.74 -8.25 -10.77
C ASN A 13 -17.93 -7.30 -11.65
N PHE A 14 -18.09 -7.44 -12.96
CA PHE A 14 -17.41 -6.62 -13.98
C PHE A 14 -17.86 -5.14 -14.00
N ARG A 15 -18.93 -4.80 -13.27
CA ARG A 15 -19.44 -3.41 -13.16
C ARG A 15 -18.78 -2.62 -12.03
N TYR A 16 -18.03 -3.28 -11.15
CA TYR A 16 -17.30 -2.60 -10.09
C TYR A 16 -16.15 -1.76 -10.69
N VAL A 17 -16.25 -0.45 -10.50
CA VAL A 17 -15.18 0.50 -10.79
C VAL A 17 -14.82 1.16 -9.48
N ALA A 18 -13.54 1.10 -9.11
CA ALA A 18 -13.05 1.86 -7.98
C ALA A 18 -13.22 3.35 -8.27
N HIS A 19 -14.03 4.03 -7.45
CA HIS A 19 -14.22 5.47 -7.50
C HIS A 19 -13.43 6.14 -6.37
N SER A 20 -12.82 7.27 -6.67
CA SER A 20 -12.08 8.07 -5.70
C SER A 20 -12.26 9.55 -6.01
N ASP A 21 -12.82 10.29 -5.06
CA ASP A 21 -12.91 11.74 -5.13
C ASP A 21 -11.73 12.38 -4.40
N TRP A 22 -11.06 13.31 -5.07
CA TRP A 22 -10.03 14.13 -4.44
C TRP A 22 -10.70 15.23 -3.63
N VAL A 23 -10.44 15.23 -2.34
CA VAL A 23 -10.94 16.24 -1.39
C VAL A 23 -9.77 16.89 -0.68
N SER A 24 -9.94 18.16 -0.30
CA SER A 24 -8.96 18.88 0.48
C SER A 24 -8.96 18.39 1.95
N MET A 25 -7.86 18.59 2.67
CA MET A 25 -7.70 18.06 4.03
C MET A 25 -8.73 18.64 5.02
N ASP A 26 -9.20 19.86 4.80
CA ASP A 26 -10.26 20.52 5.59
C ASP A 26 -11.66 19.91 5.39
N GLN A 27 -11.85 19.13 4.32
CA GLN A 27 -13.07 18.35 4.09
C GLN A 27 -13.00 16.96 4.72
N ILE A 28 -11.85 16.59 5.28
CA ILE A 28 -11.63 15.32 5.98
C ILE A 28 -11.80 15.58 7.48
N SER A 29 -12.41 14.62 8.18
CA SER A 29 -12.48 14.68 9.65
C SER A 29 -11.08 14.88 10.25
N PRO A 30 -10.90 15.80 11.21
CA PRO A 30 -9.60 16.04 11.84
C PRO A 30 -9.04 14.79 12.54
N TRP A 31 -9.89 13.81 12.85
CA TRP A 31 -9.51 12.56 13.49
C TRP A 31 -9.05 11.47 12.51
N MET A 32 -9.36 11.61 11.22
CA MET A 32 -9.08 10.58 10.22
C MET A 32 -7.57 10.34 10.08
N GLY A 33 -6.77 11.41 10.02
CA GLY A 33 -5.31 11.29 9.91
C GLY A 33 -4.72 10.55 11.12
N LEU A 34 -5.20 10.85 12.33
CA LEU A 34 -4.79 10.15 13.54
C LEU A 34 -5.19 8.67 13.53
N ALA A 35 -6.40 8.35 13.06
CA ALA A 35 -6.86 6.97 12.95
C ALA A 35 -5.98 6.16 11.98
N VAL A 36 -5.61 6.74 10.83
CA VAL A 36 -4.72 6.09 9.84
C VAL A 36 -3.32 5.88 10.42
N ILE A 37 -2.75 6.91 11.06
CA ILE A 37 -1.44 6.80 11.73
C ILE A 37 -1.48 5.69 12.80
N ALA A 38 -2.50 5.68 13.65
CA ALA A 38 -2.61 4.68 14.72
C ALA A 38 -2.77 3.24 14.22
N ALA A 39 -3.46 3.06 13.09
CA ALA A 39 -3.75 1.74 12.51
C ALA A 39 -2.59 1.20 11.65
N GLU A 40 -1.99 2.04 10.82
CA GLU A 40 -1.03 1.62 9.79
C GLU A 40 0.42 1.89 10.16
N ASP A 41 0.69 2.99 10.89
CA ASP A 41 2.06 3.48 11.08
C ASP A 41 2.17 4.36 12.34
N GLN A 42 2.18 3.72 13.51
CA GLN A 42 2.12 4.41 14.81
C GLN A 42 3.33 5.33 15.06
N LYS A 43 4.45 5.07 14.39
CA LYS A 43 5.71 5.82 14.51
C LYS A 43 5.93 6.79 13.36
N PHE A 44 4.90 7.05 12.56
CA PHE A 44 4.96 7.99 11.45
C PHE A 44 5.69 9.31 11.75
N PRO A 45 5.45 10.02 12.88
CA PRO A 45 6.14 11.28 13.16
C PRO A 45 7.61 11.12 13.62
N GLU A 46 8.03 9.90 13.97
CA GLU A 46 9.37 9.64 14.51
C GLU A 46 10.39 9.29 13.43
N HIS A 47 9.93 8.91 12.23
CA HIS A 47 10.79 8.40 11.16
C HIS A 47 10.70 9.21 9.87
N TRP A 48 11.71 9.07 9.02
CA TRP A 48 11.85 9.81 7.76
C TRP A 48 11.38 8.98 6.55
N GLY A 49 10.35 8.15 6.75
CA GLY A 49 9.74 7.30 5.73
C GLY A 49 10.10 5.82 5.82
N PHE A 50 11.03 5.43 6.68
CA PHE A 50 11.38 4.04 6.95
C PHE A 50 11.51 3.82 8.46
N ASP A 51 10.74 2.86 9.00
CA ASP A 51 10.96 2.38 10.36
C ASP A 51 11.90 1.17 10.35
N VAL A 52 13.21 1.44 10.41
CA VAL A 52 14.25 0.41 10.37
C VAL A 52 14.09 -0.60 11.50
N ALA A 53 13.74 -0.13 12.70
CA ALA A 53 13.56 -1.01 13.86
C ALA A 53 12.38 -1.96 13.68
N SER A 54 11.28 -1.50 13.07
CA SER A 54 10.14 -2.38 12.75
C SER A 54 10.46 -3.34 11.61
N ILE A 55 11.23 -2.92 10.61
CA ILE A 55 11.70 -3.78 9.51
C ILE A 55 12.56 -4.92 10.06
N GLU A 56 13.55 -4.63 10.89
CA GLU A 56 14.42 -5.64 11.52
C GLU A 56 13.61 -6.64 12.36
N LYS A 57 12.65 -6.15 13.14
CA LYS A 57 11.75 -7.02 13.93
C LYS A 57 10.87 -7.90 13.06
N ALA A 58 10.35 -7.36 11.95
CA ALA A 58 9.54 -8.13 11.01
C ALA A 58 10.38 -9.20 10.32
N LEU A 59 11.59 -8.87 9.86
CA LEU A 59 12.53 -9.85 9.28
C LEU A 59 12.87 -10.96 10.26
N ALA A 60 13.31 -10.63 11.48
CA ALA A 60 13.63 -11.61 12.51
C ALA A 60 12.41 -12.46 12.92
N HIS A 61 11.19 -11.92 12.86
CA HIS A 61 9.97 -12.69 13.08
C HIS A 61 9.72 -13.68 11.93
N ASN A 62 9.84 -13.21 10.68
CA ASN A 62 9.54 -13.99 9.49
C ASN A 62 10.55 -15.11 9.26
N GLU A 63 11.83 -14.89 9.58
CA GLU A 63 12.86 -15.94 9.57
C GLU A 63 12.54 -17.09 10.52
N ARG A 64 11.83 -16.81 11.62
CA ARG A 64 11.46 -17.80 12.64
C ARG A 64 10.07 -18.39 12.42
N ASN A 65 9.27 -17.84 11.51
CA ASN A 65 7.86 -18.19 11.33
C ASN A 65 7.53 -18.27 9.83
N GLU A 66 7.69 -19.47 9.26
CA GLU A 66 7.40 -19.70 7.83
C GLU A 66 5.91 -19.51 7.49
N ASN A 67 5.00 -19.79 8.45
CA ASN A 67 3.56 -19.75 8.23
C ASN A 67 2.92 -18.39 8.57
N ARG A 68 3.68 -17.41 9.08
CA ARG A 68 3.12 -16.10 9.47
C ARG A 68 4.10 -14.98 9.20
N ILE A 69 3.80 -14.22 8.15
CA ILE A 69 4.57 -13.04 7.76
C ILE A 69 4.01 -11.81 8.48
N ARG A 70 4.90 -11.02 9.08
CA ARG A 70 4.63 -9.66 9.56
C ARG A 70 5.15 -8.64 8.55
N GLY A 71 4.34 -7.61 8.29
CA GLY A 71 4.76 -6.42 7.55
C GLY A 71 5.40 -5.37 8.47
N ALA A 72 6.10 -4.43 7.85
CA ALA A 72 6.69 -3.26 8.51
C ALA A 72 6.66 -2.03 7.58
N SER A 73 5.65 -1.97 6.70
CA SER A 73 5.56 -0.92 5.69
C SER A 73 5.02 0.38 6.27
N THR A 74 5.70 1.50 6.01
CA THR A 74 5.28 2.84 6.46
C THR A 74 4.25 3.46 5.51
N ILE A 75 3.51 4.48 5.98
CA ILE A 75 2.57 5.24 5.12
C ILE A 75 3.30 5.84 3.91
N SER A 76 4.53 6.34 4.09
CA SER A 76 5.35 6.90 3.01
C SER A 76 5.71 5.85 1.96
N GLN A 77 6.10 4.64 2.38
CA GLN A 77 6.38 3.53 1.47
C GLN A 77 5.13 3.07 0.72
N GLN A 78 4.00 2.93 1.42
CA GLN A 78 2.73 2.58 0.80
C GLN A 78 2.32 3.62 -0.25
N THR A 79 2.50 4.91 0.06
CA THR A 79 2.26 6.02 -0.87
C THR A 79 3.19 5.95 -2.08
N ALA A 80 4.49 5.77 -1.88
CA ALA A 80 5.46 5.64 -2.98
C ALA A 80 5.18 4.43 -3.87
N LYS A 81 4.79 3.28 -3.27
CA LYS A 81 4.38 2.08 -4.00
C LYS A 81 3.16 2.35 -4.88
N ASN A 82 2.14 3.00 -4.33
CA ASN A 82 0.93 3.34 -5.06
C ASN A 82 1.19 4.35 -6.19
N LEU A 83 2.08 5.32 -5.95
CA LEU A 83 2.38 6.38 -6.90
C LEU A 83 3.30 5.91 -8.05
N PHE A 84 4.38 5.19 -7.74
CA PHE A 84 5.43 4.90 -8.73
C PHE A 84 5.42 3.47 -9.24
N LEU A 85 5.26 2.48 -8.36
CA LEU A 85 5.38 1.08 -8.75
C LEU A 85 4.17 0.61 -9.54
N TRP A 86 2.98 1.16 -9.25
CA TRP A 86 1.78 0.79 -9.98
C TRP A 86 1.66 1.44 -11.37
N MET A 87 2.13 2.68 -11.55
CA MET A 87 2.17 3.32 -12.87
C MET A 87 3.21 2.69 -13.81
N GLY A 88 4.28 2.09 -13.26
CA GLY A 88 5.36 1.47 -14.04
C GLY A 88 5.05 0.07 -14.60
N VAL A 89 4.26 -0.74 -13.88
CA VAL A 89 3.95 -2.12 -14.33
C VAL A 89 3.01 -2.13 -15.53
N ALA A 90 2.17 -1.11 -15.71
CA ALA A 90 1.35 -0.95 -16.92
C ALA A 90 2.17 -0.60 -18.19
N GLY A 91 3.42 -0.14 -18.05
CA GLY A 91 4.28 0.31 -19.14
C GLY A 91 5.35 -0.68 -19.62
N PHE A 92 5.64 -1.74 -18.85
CA PHE A 92 6.77 -2.63 -19.17
C PHE A 92 6.40 -3.87 -20.00
N GLU A 93 5.11 -4.17 -20.20
CA GLU A 93 4.65 -5.31 -21.00
C GLU A 93 4.47 -5.03 -22.50
N LYS A 94 4.97 -3.89 -23.00
CA LYS A 94 4.85 -3.52 -24.43
C LYS A 94 6.22 -3.24 -25.07
N GLY A 95 7.15 -4.20 -24.97
CA GLY A 95 8.50 -3.97 -25.49
C GLY A 95 9.39 -5.18 -25.76
N TRP A 96 8.89 -6.42 -25.74
CA TRP A 96 9.71 -7.57 -26.17
C TRP A 96 8.93 -8.49 -27.11
N LYS A 97 8.97 -8.16 -28.40
CA LYS A 97 8.88 -9.17 -29.45
C LYS A 97 10.31 -9.48 -29.87
N PRO A 98 10.83 -10.70 -29.63
CA PRO A 98 12.00 -11.16 -30.34
C PRO A 98 11.55 -11.46 -31.78
N ASP A 99 12.13 -10.73 -32.73
CA ASP A 99 12.15 -11.13 -34.14
C ASP A 99 12.92 -12.45 -34.31
#